data_AF-A0A967WPN6-F1
#
_entry.id   AF-A0A967WPN6-F1
#
_cell.length_a   1.000
_cell.length_b   1.000
_cell.length_c   1.000
_cell.angle_alpha   90.00
_cell.angle_beta   90.00
_cell.angle_gamma   90.00
#
_symmetry.space_group_name_H-M   'P 1'
#
loop_
_entity.id
_entity.type
_entity.pdbx_description
1 polymer ?
#
loop_
_entity_poly.entity_id
_entity_poly.type
_entity_poly.pdbx_seq_one_letter_code
_entity_poly.pdbx_strand_id
1 'polypeptide(L)' 'IDAAGAWAGKIREWAGPSSVQLTPYRRTIITFAAPEGLEVKTWPLAADLSHELYFSPESGGLLASPMDEEPMEPCDARPD' A
#
# COMPACT_ATOMS: atom_id res chain seq x y z
N ILE A 1 -5.46 -22.44 -7.49
CA ILE A 1 -5.03 -21.48 -6.45
C ILE A 1 -5.03 -20.11 -7.09
N ASP A 2 -5.74 -19.14 -6.53
CA ASP A 2 -5.79 -17.76 -7.03
C ASP A 2 -4.86 -16.89 -6.18
N ALA A 3 -3.87 -16.27 -6.83
CA ALA A 3 -2.88 -15.38 -6.24
C ALA A 3 -2.74 -14.08 -7.06
N ALA A 4 -3.81 -13.67 -7.75
CA ALA A 4 -3.80 -12.54 -8.68
C ALA A 4 -3.90 -11.16 -8.01
N GLY A 5 -3.71 -11.06 -6.69
CA GLY A 5 -3.76 -9.79 -5.96
C GLY A 5 -5.09 -9.05 -6.16
N ALA A 6 -5.02 -7.77 -6.52
CA ALA A 6 -6.20 -6.95 -6.78
C ALA A 6 -7.15 -7.52 -7.86
N TRP A 7 -6.64 -8.32 -8.80
CA TRP A 7 -7.45 -8.94 -9.86
C TRP A 7 -8.18 -10.21 -9.43
N ALA A 8 -7.95 -10.74 -8.22
CA ALA A 8 -8.57 -11.98 -7.75
C ALA A 8 -10.10 -11.95 -7.84
N GLY A 9 -10.73 -10.78 -7.62
CA GLY A 9 -12.17 -10.60 -7.84
C GLY A 9 -12.59 -10.87 -9.29
N LYS A 10 -11.87 -10.29 -10.27
CA LYS A 10 -12.15 -10.44 -11.71
C LYS A 10 -11.90 -11.88 -12.19
N ILE A 11 -10.83 -12.52 -11.74
CA ILE A 11 -10.52 -13.92 -12.10
C ILE A 11 -11.63 -14.87 -11.62
N ARG A 12 -12.22 -14.59 -10.46
CA ARG A 12 -13.31 -15.43 -9.91
C ARG A 12 -14.58 -15.39 -10.73
N GLU A 13 -14.89 -14.30 -11.42
CA GLU A 13 -16.06 -14.22 -12.31
C GLU A 13 -16.05 -15.34 -13.37
N TRP A 14 -14.85 -15.79 -13.77
CA TRP A 14 -14.67 -16.88 -14.75
C TRP A 14 -14.59 -18.27 -14.11
N ALA A 15 -14.34 -18.35 -12.81
CA ALA A 15 -14.11 -19.60 -12.08
C ALA A 15 -15.39 -20.22 -11.48
N GLY A 16 -16.54 -19.54 -11.59
CA GLY A 16 -17.82 -19.96 -11.02
C GLY A 16 -18.17 -19.21 -9.73
N PRO A 17 -19.33 -19.52 -9.12
CA PRO A 17 -19.85 -18.75 -7.99
C PRO A 17 -18.90 -18.81 -6.78
N SER A 18 -18.44 -17.63 -6.36
CA SER A 18 -17.65 -17.39 -5.15
C SER A 18 -18.45 -16.53 -4.19
N SER A 19 -18.49 -16.90 -2.91
CA SER A 19 -19.13 -16.09 -1.85
C SER A 19 -18.26 -14.93 -1.37
N VAL A 20 -16.97 -14.90 -1.72
CA VAL A 20 -16.04 -13.85 -1.31
C VAL A 20 -15.95 -12.79 -2.41
N GLN A 21 -16.31 -11.56 -2.07
CA GLN A 21 -16.14 -10.37 -2.88
C GLN A 21 -14.86 -9.65 -2.43
N LEU A 22 -14.05 -9.21 -3.39
CA LEU A 22 -12.83 -8.46 -3.14
C LEU A 22 -12.96 -7.07 -3.78
N THR A 23 -12.76 -6.04 -2.97
CA THR A 23 -12.73 -4.64 -3.41
C THR A 23 -11.30 -4.14 -3.33
N PRO A 24 -10.66 -3.75 -4.44
CA PRO A 24 -9.35 -3.11 -4.41
C PRO A 24 -9.46 -1.68 -3.88
N TYR A 25 -8.43 -1.25 -3.15
CA TYR A 25 -8.29 0.11 -2.63
C TYR A 25 -6.94 0.67 -3.02
N ARG A 26 -6.92 1.96 -3.36
CA ARG A 26 -5.71 2.75 -3.58
C ARG A 26 -5.13 3.18 -2.25
N ARG A 27 -3.80 3.12 -2.16
CA ARG A 27 -3.00 3.70 -1.09
C ARG A 27 -1.80 4.44 -1.66
N THR A 28 -1.65 5.69 -1.25
CA THR A 28 -0.59 6.58 -1.67
C THR A 28 0.65 6.34 -0.83
N ILE A 29 1.81 6.34 -1.48
CA ILE A 29 3.12 6.21 -0.86
C ILE A 29 4.05 7.26 -1.47
N ILE A 30 4.82 7.95 -0.63
CA ILE A 30 5.87 8.87 -1.07
C ILE A 30 7.20 8.47 -0.44
N THR A 31 8.29 8.71 -1.17
CA THR A 31 9.66 8.57 -0.66
C THR A 31 10.36 9.93 -0.66
N PHE A 32 11.07 10.25 0.40
CA PHE A 32 11.77 11.53 0.53
C PHE A 32 13.07 11.36 1.33
N ALA A 33 13.98 12.32 1.16
CA ALA A 33 15.24 12.33 1.88
C ALA A 33 15.00 12.49 3.39
N ALA A 34 15.80 11.80 4.19
CA ALA A 34 15.84 12.06 5.62
C ALA A 34 16.31 13.51 5.88
N PRO A 35 15.89 14.14 6.99
CA PRO A 35 16.45 15.41 7.43
C PRO A 35 17.98 15.35 7.54
N GLU A 36 18.65 16.45 7.23
CA GLU A 36 20.11 16.52 7.26
C GLU A 36 20.66 16.16 8.65
N GLY A 37 21.67 15.28 8.68
CA GLY A 37 22.31 14.82 9.91
C GLY A 37 21.53 13.78 10.71
N LEU A 38 20.37 13.32 10.23
CA LEU A 38 19.55 12.32 10.91
C LEU A 38 19.72 10.93 10.30
N GLU A 39 20.28 10.00 11.07
CA GLU A 39 20.40 8.60 10.67
C GLU A 39 19.08 7.87 10.95
N VAL A 40 18.36 7.52 9.88
CA VAL A 40 17.03 6.88 9.97
C VAL A 40 17.04 5.39 9.65
N LYS A 41 18.14 4.82 9.13
CA LYS A 41 18.16 3.46 8.56
C LYS A 41 17.65 2.35 9.49
N THR A 42 17.82 2.51 10.79
CA THR A 42 17.44 1.51 11.80
C THR A 42 16.14 1.84 12.53
N TRP A 43 15.44 2.90 12.14
CA TRP A 43 14.15 3.22 12.74
C TRP A 43 13.14 2.11 12.43
N PRO A 44 12.20 1.83 13.36
CA PRO A 44 11.11 0.93 13.05
C PRO A 44 10.15 1.56 12.05
N LEU A 45 9.26 0.75 11.48
CA LEU A 45 8.00 1.28 10.97
C LEU A 45 7.23 1.87 12.15
N ALA A 46 6.85 3.13 12.03
CA ALA A 46 5.98 3.80 12.99
C ALA A 46 4.67 4.14 12.29
N ALA A 47 3.57 3.86 12.96
CA ALA A 47 2.22 4.16 12.49
C ALA A 47 1.46 4.87 13.60
N ASP A 48 0.63 5.84 13.21
CA ASP A 48 -0.27 6.50 14.12
C ASP A 48 -1.52 5.64 14.39
N LEU A 49 -2.09 5.78 15.60
CA LEU A 49 -3.28 5.04 16.02
C LEU A 49 -4.56 5.50 15.32
N SER A 50 -4.61 6.72 14.78
CA SER A 50 -5.75 7.18 13.98
C SER A 50 -5.75 6.60 12.55
N HIS A 51 -4.69 5.88 12.18
CA HIS A 51 -4.49 5.34 10.83
C HIS A 51 -4.45 6.42 9.75
N GLU A 52 -3.92 7.60 10.08
CA GLU A 52 -3.74 8.72 9.14
C GLU A 52 -2.29 8.83 8.63
N LEU A 53 -1.35 8.07 9.21
CA LEU A 53 0.06 8.10 8.83
C LEU A 53 0.80 6.83 9.24
N TYR A 54 1.60 6.28 8.34
CA TYR A 54 2.79 5.50 8.72
C TYR A 54 4.03 5.97 7.96
N PHE A 55 5.19 5.72 8.55
CA PHE A 55 6.47 5.92 7.89
C PHE A 55 7.49 4.86 8.29
N SER A 56 8.46 4.62 7.41
CA SER A 56 9.54 3.67 7.63
C SER A 56 10.80 4.10 6.86
N PRO A 57 11.99 3.63 7.26
CA PRO A 57 13.20 3.83 6.45
C PRO A 57 13.05 3.15 5.10
N GLU A 58 13.45 3.86 4.04
CA GLU A 58 13.44 3.34 2.66
C GLU A 58 14.58 3.99 1.88
N SER A 59 15.41 3.19 1.21
CA SER A 59 16.46 3.67 0.30
C SER A 59 17.37 4.80 0.83
N GLY A 60 17.65 4.82 2.15
CA GLY A 60 18.49 5.84 2.80
C GLY A 60 17.76 7.12 3.21
N GLY A 61 16.46 7.22 2.93
CA GLY A 61 15.56 8.24 3.43
C GLY A 61 14.38 7.63 4.17
N LEU A 62 13.20 8.21 3.96
CA LEU A 62 11.95 7.75 4.54
C LEU A 62 10.92 7.50 3.44
N LEU A 63 10.11 6.49 3.66
CA LEU A 63 8.81 6.30 3.03
C LEU A 63 7.73 6.78 3.99
N ALA A 64 6.72 7.48 3.49
CA ALA A 64 5.50 7.78 4.25
C ALA A 64 4.24 7.49 3.43
N SER A 65 3.15 7.23 4.13
CA SER A 65 1.82 7.05 3.55
C SER A 65 0.77 7.71 4.44
N PRO A 66 -0.17 8.48 3.87
CA PRO A 66 -1.33 8.99 4.60
C PRO A 66 -2.37 7.90 4.87
N MET A 67 -2.06 6.63 4.56
CA MET A 67 -2.92 5.48 4.80
C MET A 67 -4.29 5.56 4.12
N ASP A 68 -4.43 6.38 3.08
CA ASP A 68 -5.66 6.54 2.29
C ASP A 68 -6.20 5.19 1.80
N GLU A 69 -7.53 5.10 1.76
CA GLU A 69 -8.30 3.93 1.36
C GLU A 69 -9.41 4.35 0.41
N GLU A 70 -9.04 4.67 -0.83
CA GLU A 70 -10.01 5.00 -1.86
C GLU A 70 -10.29 3.78 -2.76
N PRO A 71 -11.56 3.32 -2.88
CA PRO A 71 -11.87 2.22 -3.79
C PRO A 71 -11.38 2.50 -5.21
N MET A 72 -10.84 1.48 -5.87
CA MET A 72 -10.40 1.61 -7.25
C MET A 72 -10.55 0.30 -8.04
N GLU A 73 -10.55 0.42 -9.36
CA GLU A 73 -10.42 -0.74 -10.23
C GLU A 73 -9.03 -1.39 -10.06
N PRO A 74 -8.91 -2.73 -10.18
CA PRO A 74 -7.62 -3.38 -10.09
C PRO A 74 -6.70 -2.95 -11.23
N CYS A 75 -5.47 -2.57 -10.90
CA CYS A 75 -4.46 -2.12 -11.84
C CYS A 75 -3.05 -2.46 -11.34
N ASP A 76 -2.06 -2.36 -12.23
CA ASP A 76 -0.66 -2.37 -11.82
C ASP A 76 -0.41 -1.07 -11.05
N ALA A 77 -0.13 -1.18 -9.74
CA ALA A 77 0.19 -0.01 -8.93
C ALA A 77 1.52 0.61 -9.40
N ARG A 78 1.50 1.91 -9.69
CA ARG A 78 2.67 2.69 -10.14
C ARG A 78 2.56 4.11 -9.57
N PRO A 79 3.69 4.81 -9.37
CA PRO A 79 3.67 6.24 -9.12
C PRO A 79 2.92 6.98 -10.22
N ASP A 80 2.30 8.09 -9.84
CA ASP A 80 1.74 9.08 -10.76
C ASP A 80 2.82 9.83 -11.55
#